data_AF-A0A353ZT89-F1
#
_entry.id   AF-A0A353ZT89-F1
#
_cell.length_a   1.000
_cell.length_b   1.000
_cell.length_c   1.000
_cell.angle_alpha   90.00
_cell.angle_beta   90.00
_cell.angle_gamma   90.00
#
_symmetry.space_group_name_H-M   'P 1'
#
loop_
_entity.id
_entity.type
_entity.pdbx_description
1 polymer ?
#
loop_
_entity_poly.entity_id
_entity_poly.type
_entity_poly.pdbx_seq_one_letter_code
_entity_poly.pdbx_strand_id
1 'polypeptide(L)'
;MKDDTQETSRRGRYFQYAVFALAALLVLSLGFVLIPREPPPPAAPPFSEQARAQAFADSLALRTSGLGLEGTAGATATTPQAAALARVVTLLTVQARALMLPADGDAGNASAPPPSAPVAPPSTVPGLAAALQASGAQRLKDAETADGGMARLLAGAGTAQLLAAGDLATVAGIALAPLP
;
A
#
# COMPACT_ATOMS: atom_id res chain seq x y z
N MET A 1 -17.45 -53.81 66.04
CA MET A 1 -16.32 -52.84 66.03
C MET A 1 -15.54 -53.02 64.73
N LYS A 2 -16.15 -52.73 63.56
CA LYS A 2 -15.46 -52.81 62.26
C LYS A 2 -16.22 -52.15 61.09
N ASP A 3 -16.67 -50.90 61.21
CA ASP A 3 -17.32 -50.22 60.07
C ASP A 3 -16.89 -48.75 59.82
N ASP A 4 -16.23 -48.09 60.78
CA ASP A 4 -15.92 -46.64 60.65
C ASP A 4 -14.74 -46.32 59.70
N THR A 5 -13.93 -47.31 59.32
CA THR A 5 -12.71 -47.10 58.50
C THR A 5 -13.00 -47.05 56.98
N GLN A 6 -14.14 -47.60 56.53
CA GLN A 6 -14.46 -47.64 55.09
C GLN A 6 -15.09 -46.34 54.55
N GLU A 7 -15.93 -45.67 55.33
CA GLU A 7 -16.58 -44.42 54.88
C GLU A 7 -15.58 -43.27 54.71
N THR A 8 -14.64 -43.13 55.64
CA THR A 8 -13.57 -42.11 55.59
C THR A 8 -12.66 -42.31 54.38
N SER A 9 -12.34 -43.57 54.05
CA SER A 9 -11.54 -43.94 52.88
C SER A 9 -12.23 -43.70 51.54
N ARG A 10 -13.58 -43.76 51.48
CA ARG A 10 -14.35 -43.38 50.27
C ARG A 10 -14.44 -41.88 50.12
N ARG A 11 -14.74 -41.14 51.20
CA ARG A 11 -14.80 -39.67 51.20
C ARG A 11 -13.47 -39.02 50.79
N GLY A 12 -12.34 -39.57 51.25
CA GLY A 12 -11.01 -39.11 50.85
C GLY A 12 -10.76 -39.23 49.35
N ARG A 13 -11.23 -40.31 48.71
CA ARG A 13 -11.10 -40.52 47.26
C ARG A 13 -11.93 -39.52 46.44
N TYR A 14 -13.18 -39.26 46.84
CA TYR A 14 -14.01 -38.25 46.16
C TYR A 14 -13.44 -36.83 46.25
N PHE A 15 -12.87 -36.47 47.41
CA PHE A 15 -12.19 -35.19 47.57
C PHE A 15 -10.95 -35.09 46.67
N GLN A 16 -10.15 -36.15 46.58
CA GLN A 16 -9.01 -36.22 45.66
C GLN A 16 -9.45 -36.06 44.20
N TYR A 17 -10.51 -36.75 43.76
CA TYR A 17 -11.04 -36.57 42.40
C TYR A 17 -11.55 -35.15 42.14
N ALA A 18 -12.19 -34.51 43.13
CA ALA A 18 -12.65 -33.12 43.00
C ALA A 18 -11.47 -32.15 42.85
N VAL A 19 -10.39 -32.35 43.63
CA VAL A 19 -9.16 -31.55 43.51
C VAL A 19 -8.48 -31.78 42.17
N PHE A 20 -8.37 -33.03 41.70
CA PHE A 20 -7.80 -33.34 40.39
C PHE A 20 -8.64 -32.78 39.24
N ALA A 21 -9.97 -32.85 39.32
CA ALA A 21 -10.87 -32.29 38.32
C ALA A 21 -10.76 -30.76 38.27
N LEU A 22 -10.65 -30.10 39.43
CA LEU A 22 -10.47 -28.66 39.52
C LEU A 22 -9.09 -28.23 38.99
N ALA A 23 -8.04 -28.98 39.30
CA ALA A 23 -6.71 -28.76 38.74
C ALA A 23 -6.70 -28.95 37.22
N ALA A 24 -7.37 -29.97 36.69
CA ALA A 24 -7.51 -30.19 35.26
C ALA A 24 -8.29 -29.05 34.58
N LEU A 25 -9.37 -28.57 35.19
CA LEU A 25 -10.14 -27.41 34.72
C LEU A 25 -9.29 -26.12 34.72
N LEU A 26 -8.49 -25.91 35.76
CA LEU A 26 -7.56 -24.77 35.84
C LEU A 26 -6.48 -24.85 34.75
N VAL A 27 -5.88 -26.02 34.53
CA VAL A 27 -4.88 -26.23 33.49
C VAL A 27 -5.50 -26.03 32.10
N LEU A 28 -6.71 -26.55 31.86
CA LEU A 28 -7.39 -26.39 30.58
C LEU A 28 -7.81 -24.93 30.33
N SER A 29 -8.27 -24.23 31.37
CA SER A 29 -8.57 -22.79 31.33
C SER A 29 -7.33 -21.95 31.08
N LEU A 30 -6.20 -22.28 31.73
CA LEU A 30 -4.95 -21.54 31.59
C LEU A 30 -4.30 -21.83 30.22
N GLY A 31 -4.43 -23.05 29.71
CA GLY A 31 -4.03 -23.43 28.35
C GLY A 31 -4.82 -22.68 27.27
N PHE A 32 -6.12 -22.43 27.51
CA PHE A 32 -6.94 -21.62 26.61
C PHE A 32 -6.58 -20.13 26.59
N VAL A 33 -5.99 -19.60 27.68
CA VAL A 33 -5.44 -18.23 27.72
C VAL A 33 -4.15 -18.12 26.90
N LEU A 34 -3.41 -19.23 26.73
CA LEU A 34 -2.18 -19.27 25.94
C LEU A 34 -2.40 -19.49 24.44
N ILE A 35 -3.64 -19.71 23.98
CA ILE A 35 -3.96 -19.74 22.55
C ILE A 35 -4.12 -18.28 22.12
N PRO A 36 -3.17 -17.71 21.36
CA PRO A 36 -3.34 -16.38 20.80
C PRO A 36 -4.59 -16.44 19.94
N ARG A 37 -5.58 -15.59 20.22
CA ARG A 37 -6.71 -15.40 19.31
C ARG A 37 -6.10 -15.02 17.97
N GLU A 38 -6.28 -15.86 16.95
CA GLU A 38 -5.99 -15.48 15.57
C GLU A 38 -6.68 -14.13 15.35
N PRO A 39 -5.91 -13.06 15.06
CA PRO A 39 -6.50 -11.78 14.79
C PRO A 39 -7.48 -11.98 13.62
N PRO A 40 -8.70 -11.42 13.70
CA PRO A 40 -9.61 -11.47 12.57
C PRO A 40 -8.86 -10.94 11.33
N PRO A 41 -9.04 -11.57 10.16
CA PRO A 41 -8.33 -11.19 8.95
C PRO A 41 -8.44 -9.66 8.78
N PRO A 42 -7.32 -8.96 8.55
CA PRO A 42 -7.30 -7.51 8.51
C PRO A 42 -8.34 -7.04 7.50
N ALA A 43 -9.18 -6.10 7.92
CA ALA A 43 -10.17 -5.51 7.04
C ALA A 43 -9.46 -4.98 5.79
N ALA A 44 -10.09 -5.15 4.62
CA ALA A 44 -9.53 -4.63 3.38
C ALA A 44 -9.22 -3.13 3.56
N PRO A 45 -8.05 -2.66 3.07
CA PRO A 45 -7.65 -1.27 3.25
C PRO A 45 -8.71 -0.34 2.65
N PRO A 46 -9.01 0.80 3.29
CA PRO A 46 -9.97 1.77 2.77
C PRO A 46 -9.56 2.27 1.38
N PHE A 47 -10.54 2.67 0.56
CA PHE A 47 -10.31 3.13 -0.82
C PHE A 47 -9.21 4.20 -0.90
N SER A 48 -9.23 5.18 0.01
CA SER A 48 -8.25 6.26 0.06
C SER A 48 -6.81 5.75 0.27
N GLU A 49 -6.64 4.66 1.02
CA GLU A 49 -5.34 4.01 1.20
C GLU A 49 -4.93 3.21 -0.04
N GLN A 50 -5.87 2.50 -0.67
CA GLN A 50 -5.63 1.80 -1.93
C GLN A 50 -5.22 2.77 -3.04
N ALA A 51 -5.95 3.88 -3.19
CA ALA A 51 -5.67 4.94 -4.15
C ALA A 51 -4.29 5.56 -3.91
N ARG A 52 -3.93 5.82 -2.65
CA ARG A 52 -2.59 6.30 -2.26
C ARG A 52 -1.48 5.30 -2.62
N ALA A 53 -1.69 4.01 -2.36
CA ALA A 53 -0.72 2.96 -2.65
C ALA A 53 -0.50 2.79 -4.16
N GLN A 54 -1.58 2.78 -4.95
CA GLN A 54 -1.52 2.75 -6.42
C GLN A 54 -0.80 3.98 -6.97
N ALA A 55 -1.18 5.16 -6.49
CA ALA A 55 -0.50 6.41 -6.74
C ALA A 55 1.02 6.29 -6.53
N PHE A 56 1.44 5.83 -5.35
CA PHE A 56 2.85 5.69 -5.02
C PHE A 56 3.59 4.74 -5.99
N ALA A 57 2.99 3.59 -6.31
CA ALA A 57 3.53 2.63 -7.25
C ALA A 57 3.71 3.25 -8.66
N ASP A 58 2.70 3.96 -9.16
CA ASP A 58 2.74 4.65 -10.44
C ASP A 58 3.86 5.70 -10.50
N SER A 59 4.01 6.50 -9.43
CA SER A 59 5.07 7.51 -9.36
C SER A 59 6.46 6.87 -9.44
N LEU A 60 6.67 5.72 -8.82
CA LEU A 60 7.94 4.98 -8.90
C LEU A 60 8.19 4.37 -10.28
N ALA A 61 7.15 3.78 -10.89
CA ALA A 61 7.25 3.20 -12.23
C ALA A 61 7.58 4.27 -13.29
N LEU A 62 6.89 5.41 -13.25
CA LEU A 62 7.14 6.54 -14.13
C LEU A 62 8.52 7.16 -13.90
N ARG A 63 8.97 7.26 -12.64
CA ARG A 63 10.30 7.76 -12.30
C ARG A 63 11.39 6.87 -12.90
N THR A 64 11.23 5.55 -12.75
CA THR A 64 12.18 4.56 -13.29
C THR A 64 12.27 4.68 -14.81
N SER A 65 11.13 4.85 -15.47
CA SER A 65 11.06 5.04 -16.93
C SER A 65 11.69 6.36 -17.37
N GLY A 66 11.44 7.46 -16.64
CA GLY A 66 12.07 8.75 -16.88
C GLY A 66 13.60 8.71 -16.75
N LEU A 67 14.12 8.05 -15.71
CA LEU A 67 15.57 7.84 -15.54
C LEU A 67 16.18 6.97 -16.65
N GLY A 68 15.47 5.92 -17.08
CA GLY A 68 15.88 5.08 -18.21
C GLY A 68 15.95 5.88 -19.52
N LEU A 69 15.02 6.81 -19.71
CA LEU A 69 15.01 7.72 -20.85
C LEU A 69 16.13 8.77 -20.79
N GLU A 70 16.43 9.33 -19.62
CA GLU A 70 17.60 10.23 -19.47
C GLU A 70 18.92 9.51 -19.80
N GLY A 71 19.08 8.28 -19.31
CA GLY A 71 20.28 7.48 -19.57
C GLY A 71 20.44 7.06 -21.03
N THR A 72 19.34 6.79 -21.73
CA THR A 72 19.36 6.40 -23.16
C THR A 72 19.41 7.59 -24.12
N ALA A 73 18.82 8.73 -23.74
CA ALA A 73 18.74 9.92 -24.58
C ALA A 73 19.96 10.85 -24.46
N GLY A 74 20.92 10.55 -23.58
CA GLY A 74 22.07 11.40 -23.25
C GLY A 74 22.98 11.82 -24.42
N ALA A 75 22.81 11.26 -25.62
CA ALA A 75 23.54 11.67 -26.83
C ALA A 75 22.66 12.32 -27.92
N THR A 76 21.34 12.17 -27.87
CA THR A 76 20.41 12.57 -28.96
C THR A 76 19.29 13.51 -28.49
N ALA A 77 19.05 13.65 -27.19
CA ALA A 77 18.09 14.61 -26.66
C ALA A 77 18.59 16.05 -26.82
N THR A 78 17.66 16.95 -27.16
CA THR A 78 17.93 18.38 -27.08
C THR A 78 18.09 18.80 -25.61
N THR A 79 18.91 19.82 -25.34
CA THR A 79 19.11 20.36 -23.98
C THR A 79 17.80 20.69 -23.25
N PRO A 80 16.78 21.28 -23.91
CA PRO A 80 15.47 21.51 -23.30
C PRO A 80 14.74 20.22 -22.91
N GLN A 81 14.84 19.17 -23.73
CA GLN A 81 14.20 17.88 -23.47
C GLN A 81 14.84 17.14 -22.29
N ALA A 82 16.17 17.18 -22.18
CA ALA A 82 16.88 16.66 -21.01
C ALA A 82 16.50 17.42 -19.73
N ALA A 83 16.38 18.75 -19.79
CA ALA A 83 15.93 19.55 -18.65
C ALA A 83 14.46 19.26 -18.26
N ALA A 84 13.59 19.00 -19.23
CA ALA A 84 12.20 18.62 -18.97
C ALA A 84 12.10 17.24 -18.29
N LEU A 85 12.87 16.25 -18.76
CA LEU A 85 12.95 14.93 -18.14
C LEU A 85 13.44 15.01 -16.68
N ALA A 86 14.48 15.81 -16.41
CA ALA A 86 15.01 15.97 -15.05
C ALA A 86 13.99 16.59 -14.09
N ARG A 87 13.20 17.56 -14.58
CA ARG A 87 12.10 18.17 -13.81
C ARG A 87 11.00 17.15 -13.50
N VAL A 88 10.62 16.33 -14.47
CA VAL A 88 9.64 15.24 -14.29
C VAL A 88 10.13 14.24 -13.24
N VAL A 89 11.37 13.78 -13.33
CA VAL A 89 11.97 12.86 -12.35
C VAL A 89 11.98 13.47 -10.95
N THR A 90 12.34 14.75 -10.85
CA THR A 90 12.34 15.50 -9.58
C THR A 90 10.94 15.60 -9.00
N LEU A 91 9.95 15.97 -9.82
CA LEU A 91 8.55 16.05 -9.42
C LEU A 91 8.03 14.71 -8.91
N LEU A 92 8.25 13.62 -9.66
CA LEU A 92 7.83 12.28 -9.27
C LEU A 92 8.50 11.80 -7.98
N THR A 93 9.74 12.22 -7.74
CA THR A 93 10.46 11.94 -6.49
C THR A 93 9.82 12.66 -5.31
N VAL A 94 9.49 13.95 -5.46
CA VAL A 94 8.81 14.74 -4.43
C VAL A 94 7.41 14.16 -4.16
N GLN A 95 6.69 13.79 -5.21
CA GLN A 95 5.36 13.18 -5.12
C GLN A 95 5.39 11.82 -4.41
N ALA A 96 6.35 10.96 -4.74
CA ALA A 96 6.54 9.68 -4.05
C ALA A 96 6.82 9.89 -2.56
N ARG A 97 7.66 10.87 -2.19
CA ARG A 97 7.90 11.22 -0.78
C ARG A 97 6.67 11.77 -0.08
N ALA A 98 5.87 12.59 -0.75
CA ALA A 98 4.62 13.13 -0.19
C ALA A 98 3.57 12.03 0.06
N LEU A 99 3.62 10.93 -0.69
CA LEU A 99 2.72 9.78 -0.56
C LEU A 99 3.20 8.72 0.45
N MET A 100 4.44 8.85 0.93
CA MET A 100 4.97 8.02 2.02
C MET A 100 4.36 8.50 3.33
N LEU A 101 3.51 7.66 3.93
CA LEU A 101 3.05 7.85 5.31
C LEU A 101 4.23 7.56 6.27
N PRO A 102 4.35 8.24 7.42
CA PRO A 102 5.15 7.73 8.52
C PRO A 102 4.65 6.31 8.84
N ALA A 103 5.56 5.36 8.94
CA ALA A 103 5.22 4.01 9.35
C ALA A 103 4.81 4.02 10.82
N ASP A 104 3.54 4.32 11.10
CA ASP A 104 2.93 3.85 12.34
C ASP A 104 2.87 2.32 12.22
N GLY A 105 3.65 1.67 13.09
CA GLY A 105 4.04 0.28 12.96
C GLY A 105 2.85 -0.67 12.87
N ASP A 106 2.68 -1.27 11.69
CA ASP A 106 2.39 -2.70 11.51
C ASP A 106 2.47 -2.99 10.01
N ALA A 107 3.67 -3.36 9.55
CA ALA A 107 3.86 -3.96 8.23
C ALA A 107 3.37 -5.42 8.26
N GLY A 108 2.08 -5.61 8.54
CA GLY A 108 1.39 -6.89 8.35
C GLY A 108 0.84 -6.94 6.94
N ASN A 109 1.60 -7.54 6.02
CA ASN A 109 1.18 -7.97 4.67
C ASN A 109 0.03 -7.14 4.05
N ALA A 110 0.32 -5.89 3.68
CA ALA A 110 -0.51 -5.20 2.71
C ALA A 110 -0.36 -5.96 1.37
N SER A 111 -1.32 -6.83 1.05
CA SER A 111 -1.52 -7.28 -0.32
C SER A 111 -1.76 -6.03 -1.16
N ALA A 112 -0.70 -5.58 -1.84
CA ALA A 112 -0.79 -4.55 -2.85
C ALA A 112 -1.92 -4.97 -3.81
N PRO A 113 -2.88 -4.09 -4.14
CA PRO A 113 -3.83 -4.38 -5.20
C PRO A 113 -3.02 -4.74 -6.45
N PRO A 114 -3.47 -5.71 -7.27
CA PRO A 114 -2.77 -6.02 -8.50
C PRO A 114 -2.61 -4.70 -9.26
N PRO A 115 -1.39 -4.36 -9.71
CA PRO A 115 -1.23 -3.20 -10.58
C PRO A 115 -2.24 -3.36 -11.70
N SER A 116 -2.94 -2.27 -12.02
CA SER A 116 -3.65 -2.20 -13.30
C SER A 116 -2.67 -2.65 -14.38
N ALA A 117 -3.13 -3.58 -15.23
CA ALA A 117 -2.33 -4.43 -16.12
C ALA A 117 -1.03 -3.75 -16.57
N PRO A 118 0.11 -4.47 -16.57
CA PRO A 118 1.41 -3.87 -16.81
C PRO A 118 1.40 -3.15 -18.16
N VAL A 119 1.18 -1.84 -18.12
CA VAL A 119 1.46 -0.99 -19.26
C VAL A 119 2.96 -1.09 -19.41
N ALA A 120 3.42 -1.58 -20.56
CA ALA A 120 4.84 -1.67 -20.85
C ALA A 120 5.49 -0.34 -20.46
N PRO A 121 6.57 -0.36 -19.65
CA PRO A 121 7.17 0.86 -19.13
C PRO A 121 7.48 1.78 -20.32
N PRO A 122 7.12 3.07 -20.27
CA PRO A 122 7.29 3.95 -21.39
C PRO A 122 8.78 4.03 -21.76
N SER A 123 9.12 3.44 -22.89
CA SER A 123 10.48 3.39 -23.45
C SER A 123 10.77 4.56 -24.38
N THR A 124 9.81 5.48 -24.54
CA THR A 124 9.92 6.67 -25.38
C THR A 124 9.39 7.90 -24.64
N VAL A 125 9.91 9.08 -24.98
CA VAL A 125 9.46 10.36 -24.41
C VAL A 125 7.95 10.61 -24.64
N PRO A 126 7.37 10.32 -25.83
CA PRO A 126 5.92 10.39 -26.01
C PRO A 126 5.13 9.40 -25.17
N GLY A 127 5.65 8.18 -25.00
CA GLY A 127 5.06 7.19 -24.10
C GLY A 127 5.06 7.68 -22.65
N LEU A 128 6.13 8.34 -22.20
CA LEU A 128 6.22 8.90 -20.85
C LEU A 128 5.21 10.03 -20.65
N ALA A 129 5.05 10.93 -21.64
CA ALA A 129 4.06 12.00 -21.61
C ALA A 129 2.63 11.45 -21.47
N ALA A 130 2.29 10.45 -22.29
CA ALA A 130 0.99 9.80 -22.25
C ALA A 130 0.73 9.08 -20.92
N ALA A 131 1.76 8.41 -20.37
CA ALA A 131 1.64 7.70 -19.09
C ALA A 131 1.51 8.67 -17.90
N LEU A 132 2.21 9.81 -17.91
CA LEU A 132 2.02 10.90 -16.95
C LEU A 132 0.60 11.46 -17.01
N GLN A 133 0.09 11.67 -18.23
CA GLN A 133 -1.27 12.16 -18.42
C GLN A 133 -2.32 11.17 -17.89
N ALA A 134 -2.17 9.89 -18.20
CA ALA A 134 -3.07 8.84 -17.74
C ALA A 134 -3.04 8.71 -16.21
N SER A 135 -1.84 8.68 -15.59
CA SER A 135 -1.69 8.63 -14.13
C SER A 135 -2.28 9.88 -13.46
N GLY A 136 -2.05 11.06 -14.05
CA GLY A 136 -2.62 12.32 -13.57
C GLY A 136 -4.14 12.33 -13.61
N ALA A 137 -4.74 11.90 -14.72
CA ALA A 137 -6.19 11.80 -14.87
C ALA A 137 -6.81 10.77 -13.91
N GLN A 138 -6.16 9.62 -13.71
CA GLN A 138 -6.62 8.61 -12.77
C GLN A 138 -6.65 9.15 -11.34
N ARG A 139 -5.63 9.90 -10.92
CA ARG A 139 -5.59 10.50 -9.57
C ARG A 139 -6.60 11.60 -9.36
N LEU A 140 -6.98 12.33 -10.41
CA LEU A 140 -8.10 13.27 -10.32
C LEU A 140 -9.41 12.53 -10.06
N LYS A 141 -9.63 11.38 -10.71
CA LYS A 141 -10.80 10.52 -10.45
C LYS A 141 -10.76 9.95 -9.04
N ASP A 142 -9.60 9.46 -8.60
CA ASP A 142 -9.43 8.93 -7.24
C ASP A 142 -9.63 10.02 -6.18
N ALA A 143 -9.37 11.29 -6.50
CA ALA A 143 -9.61 12.41 -5.61
C ALA A 143 -11.11 12.71 -5.38
N GLU A 144 -11.99 12.31 -6.30
CA GLU A 144 -13.45 12.48 -6.15
C GLU A 144 -14.01 11.59 -5.05
N THR A 145 -13.40 10.42 -4.85
CA THR A 145 -13.82 9.38 -3.89
C THR A 145 -12.94 9.32 -2.65
N ALA A 146 -11.80 10.01 -2.63
CA ALA A 146 -10.94 10.12 -1.46
C ALA A 146 -11.48 11.13 -0.44
N ASP A 147 -11.20 10.88 0.84
CA ASP A 147 -11.66 11.75 1.92
C ASP A 147 -10.68 12.89 2.23
N GLY A 148 -11.24 14.08 2.48
CA GLY A 148 -10.57 15.19 3.16
C GLY A 148 -9.18 15.58 2.61
N GLY A 149 -8.15 15.42 3.44
CA GLY A 149 -6.78 15.80 3.08
C GLY A 149 -6.19 14.98 1.93
N MET A 150 -6.59 13.71 1.79
CA MET A 150 -6.10 12.83 0.73
C MET A 150 -6.66 13.20 -0.63
N ALA A 151 -7.92 13.66 -0.71
CA ALA A 151 -8.47 14.21 -1.95
C ALA A 151 -7.65 15.40 -2.45
N ARG A 152 -7.28 16.33 -1.56
CA ARG A 152 -6.44 17.48 -1.92
C ARG A 152 -5.05 17.06 -2.38
N LEU A 153 -4.47 16.05 -1.73
CA LEU A 153 -3.17 15.51 -2.12
C LEU A 153 -3.25 14.86 -3.50
N LEU A 154 -4.23 13.99 -3.74
CA LEU A 154 -4.41 13.31 -5.03
C LEU A 154 -4.73 14.30 -6.15
N ALA A 155 -5.56 15.31 -5.89
CA ALA A 155 -5.88 16.37 -6.85
C ALA A 155 -4.65 17.22 -7.18
N GLY A 156 -3.88 17.65 -6.18
CA GLY A 156 -2.64 18.41 -6.38
C GLY A 156 -1.58 17.60 -7.12
N ALA A 157 -1.47 16.31 -6.80
CA ALA A 157 -0.55 15.39 -7.45
C ALA A 157 -0.95 15.13 -8.92
N GLY A 158 -2.24 14.89 -9.18
CA GLY A 158 -2.77 14.67 -10.53
C GLY A 158 -2.63 15.89 -11.42
N THR A 159 -2.97 17.09 -10.91
CA THR A 159 -2.79 18.35 -11.65
C THR A 159 -1.33 18.64 -12.00
N ALA A 160 -0.40 18.39 -11.06
CA ALA A 160 1.03 18.54 -11.31
C ALA A 160 1.53 17.59 -12.41
N GLN A 161 1.03 16.34 -12.44
CA GLN A 161 1.38 15.37 -13.47
C GLN A 161 0.82 15.74 -14.86
N LEU A 162 -0.39 16.31 -14.93
CA LEU A 162 -0.97 16.79 -16.18
C LEU A 162 -0.17 17.98 -16.76
N LEU A 163 0.24 18.92 -15.91
CA LEU A 163 1.09 20.04 -16.34
C LEU A 163 2.46 19.55 -16.82
N ALA A 164 3.08 18.62 -16.09
CA ALA A 164 4.35 18.02 -16.46
C ALA A 164 4.27 17.23 -17.79
N ALA A 165 3.16 16.53 -18.03
CA ALA A 165 2.90 15.87 -19.31
C ALA A 165 2.82 16.88 -20.46
N GLY A 166 2.10 17.99 -20.25
CA GLY A 166 1.99 19.09 -21.22
C GLY A 166 3.33 19.75 -21.54
N ASP A 167 4.11 20.10 -20.52
CA ASP A 167 5.45 20.67 -20.69
C ASP A 167 6.38 19.72 -21.45
N LEU A 168 6.37 18.43 -21.11
CA LEU A 168 7.18 17.44 -21.80
C LEU A 168 6.72 17.21 -23.24
N ALA A 169 5.41 17.28 -23.51
CA ALA A 169 4.85 17.17 -24.85
C ALA A 169 5.18 18.38 -25.74
N THR A 170 5.10 19.59 -25.20
CA THR A 170 5.45 20.82 -25.94
C THR A 170 6.93 20.85 -26.31
N VAL A 171 7.81 20.48 -25.39
CA VAL A 171 9.26 20.41 -25.65
C VAL A 171 9.61 19.30 -26.64
N ALA A 172 8.90 18.18 -26.61
CA ALA A 172 9.08 17.09 -27.56
C ALA A 172 8.35 17.29 -28.90
N GLY A 173 7.55 18.36 -29.04
CA GLY A 173 6.79 18.65 -30.26
C GLY A 173 5.70 17.62 -30.57
N ILE A 174 5.11 17.00 -29.55
CA ILE A 174 4.11 15.94 -29.69
C ILE A 174 2.72 16.39 -29.25
N ALA A 175 1.69 15.87 -29.91
CA ALA A 175 0.30 16.07 -29.50
C ALA A 175 -0.10 15.00 -28.48
N LEU A 176 -0.66 15.44 -27.36
CA LEU A 176 -1.27 14.55 -26.38
C LEU A 176 -2.71 14.22 -26.77
N ALA A 177 -3.17 13.02 -26.42
CA ALA A 177 -4.57 12.65 -26.56
C ALA A 177 -5.47 13.52 -25.66
N PRO A 178 -6.74 13.77 -26.01
CA PRO A 178 -7.66 14.47 -25.12
C PRO A 178 -7.91 13.66 -23.84
N LEU A 179 -8.10 14.37 -22.73
CA LEU A 179 -8.44 13.76 -21.44
C LEU A 179 -9.83 13.10 -21.51
N PRO A 180 -10.02 11.91 -20.92
CA PRO A 180 -11.31 11.23 -20.85
C PRO A 180 -12.27 11.87 -19.84
#